data_AF-A0A532EPM6-F1
#
_entry.id   AF-A0A532EPM6-F1
#
_cell.length_a   1.000
_cell.length_b   1.000
_cell.length_c   1.000
_cell.angle_alpha   90.00
_cell.angle_beta   90.00
_cell.angle_gamma   90.00
#
_symmetry.space_group_name_H-M   'P 1'
#
loop_
_entity.id
_entity.type
_entity.pdbx_description
1 polymer ?
#
loop_
_entity_poly.entity_id
_entity_poly.type
_entity_poly.pdbx_seq_one_letter_code
_entity_poly.pdbx_strand_id
1 'polypeptide(L)' 'MRLVQSFAFAAVLLLSSALSAAAQSARQDIEAALVKFMDAFNSGNAAAVGKMYTDDAALLPPDGKRIDGRKGVEEFW' A
#
# COMPACT_ATOMS: atom_id res chain seq x y z
N MET A 1 19.88 -38.52 -2.82
CA MET A 1 19.38 -37.74 -1.65
C MET A 1 20.13 -36.43 -1.43
N ARG A 2 21.48 -36.41 -1.36
CA ARG A 2 22.25 -35.17 -1.08
C ARG A 2 22.03 -34.03 -2.10
N LEU A 3 21.99 -34.34 -3.40
CA LEU A 3 21.72 -33.35 -4.47
C LEU A 3 20.31 -32.74 -4.34
N VAL A 4 19.28 -33.56 -4.06
CA VAL A 4 17.90 -33.08 -3.90
C VAL A 4 17.77 -32.17 -2.67
N GLN A 5 18.49 -32.45 -1.59
CA GLN A 5 18.54 -31.60 -0.39
C GLN A 5 19.22 -30.26 -0.67
N SER A 6 20.32 -30.25 -1.44
CA SER A 6 20.99 -29.01 -1.85
C SER A 6 20.11 -28.13 -2.74
N PHE A 7 19.38 -28.72 -3.69
CA PHE A 7 18.42 -27.98 -4.53
C PHE A 7 17.24 -27.43 -3.72
N ALA A 8 16.69 -28.21 -2.78
CA ALA A 8 15.63 -27.74 -1.90
C ALA A 8 16.08 -26.56 -1.03
N PHE A 9 17.30 -26.62 -0.49
CA PHE A 9 17.86 -25.53 0.33
C PHE A 9 18.09 -24.25 -0.48
N ALA A 10 18.63 -24.37 -1.71
CA ALA A 10 18.81 -23.24 -2.61
C ALA A 10 17.46 -22.60 -3.00
N ALA A 11 16.43 -23.40 -3.27
CA ALA A 11 15.09 -22.90 -3.58
C ALA A 11 14.47 -22.11 -2.40
N VAL A 12 14.61 -22.62 -1.17
CA VAL A 12 14.14 -21.92 0.05
C VAL A 12 14.86 -20.59 0.25
N LEU A 13 16.18 -20.53 0.02
CA LEU A 13 16.94 -19.30 0.12
C LEU A 13 16.51 -18.26 -0.92
N LEU A 14 16.28 -18.68 -2.17
CA LEU A 14 15.83 -17.80 -3.25
C LEU A 14 14.40 -17.26 -3.01
N LEU A 15 13.50 -18.09 -2.51
CA LEU A 15 12.15 -17.66 -2.13
C LEU A 15 12.19 -16.64 -0.97
N SER A 16 13.06 -16.85 0.01
CA SER A 16 13.20 -15.97 1.18
C SER A 16 13.77 -14.60 0.81
N SER A 17 14.76 -14.56 -0.09
CA SER A 17 15.35 -13.30 -0.56
C SER A 17 14.38 -12.51 -1.45
N ALA A 18 13.64 -13.18 -2.34
CA ALA A 18 12.61 -12.55 -3.17
C ALA A 18 11.49 -11.92 -2.32
N LEU A 19 11.03 -12.59 -1.27
CA LEU A 19 9.99 -12.07 -0.38
C LEU A 19 10.47 -10.83 0.40
N SER A 20 11.73 -10.84 0.84
CA SER A 20 12.35 -9.70 1.54
C SER A 20 12.48 -8.47 0.62
N ALA A 21 12.87 -8.68 -0.64
CA ALA A 21 12.97 -7.62 -1.63
C ALA A 21 11.59 -7.00 -1.96
N ALA A 22 10.55 -7.82 -2.13
CA ALA A 22 9.18 -7.35 -2.38
C ALA A 22 8.61 -6.56 -1.19
N ALA A 23 8.91 -6.97 0.05
CA ALA A 23 8.50 -6.23 1.24
C ALA A 23 9.19 -4.85 1.33
N GLN A 24 10.49 -4.78 0.97
CA GLN A 24 11.23 -3.53 0.96
C GLN A 24 10.69 -2.55 -0.09
N SER A 25 10.36 -3.03 -1.30
CA SER A 25 9.77 -2.17 -2.33
C SER A 25 8.39 -1.67 -1.93
N ALA A 26 7.54 -2.51 -1.34
CA ALA A 26 6.22 -2.09 -0.86
C ALA A 26 6.31 -0.96 0.19
N ARG A 27 7.31 -1.03 1.09
CA ARG A 27 7.55 0.05 2.05
C ARG A 27 7.91 1.36 1.36
N GLN A 28 8.84 1.33 0.41
CA GLN A 28 9.27 2.51 -0.32
C GLN A 28 8.12 3.14 -1.11
N ASP A 29 7.27 2.31 -1.71
CA ASP A 29 6.08 2.76 -2.44
C ASP A 29 5.07 3.44 -1.50
N ILE A 30 4.84 2.90 -0.30
CA ILE A 30 3.97 3.49 0.73
C ILE A 30 4.52 4.85 1.20
N GLU A 31 5.82 4.92 1.50
CA GLU A 31 6.48 6.16 1.93
C GLU A 31 6.38 7.25 0.83
N ALA A 32 6.57 6.88 -0.44
CA ALA A 32 6.38 7.79 -1.56
C ALA A 32 4.92 8.22 -1.76
N ALA A 33 3.96 7.33 -1.51
CA ALA A 33 2.53 7.66 -1.56
C ALA A 33 2.12 8.64 -0.45
N LEU A 34 2.69 8.48 0.77
CA LEU A 34 2.44 9.39 1.89
C LEU A 34 2.88 10.82 1.62
N VAL A 35 4.02 11.02 0.96
CA VAL A 35 4.46 12.38 0.57
C VAL A 35 3.43 13.03 -0.35
N LYS A 36 2.96 12.32 -1.38
CA LYS A 36 1.93 12.82 -2.30
C LYS A 36 0.61 13.12 -1.58
N PHE A 37 0.22 12.25 -0.65
CA PHE A 37 -0.98 12.45 0.17
C PHE A 37 -0.88 13.74 0.98
N MET A 38 0.25 13.98 1.65
CA MET A 38 0.47 15.19 2.44
C MET A 38 0.41 16.45 1.58
N ASP A 39 1.00 16.43 0.38
CA ASP A 39 0.93 17.57 -0.54
C ASP A 39 -0.52 17.88 -0.99
N ALA A 40 -1.28 16.85 -1.33
CA ALA A 40 -2.69 16.99 -1.71
C ALA A 40 -3.55 17.49 -0.54
N PHE A 41 -3.36 16.90 0.64
CA PHE A 41 -4.08 17.28 1.86
C PHE A 41 -3.76 18.72 2.28
N ASN A 42 -2.48 19.09 2.38
CA ASN A 42 -2.06 20.42 2.81
C ASN A 42 -2.46 21.53 1.83
N SER A 43 -2.69 21.20 0.56
CA SER A 43 -3.20 22.12 -0.46
C SER A 43 -4.73 22.18 -0.54
N GLY A 44 -5.45 21.42 0.28
CA GLY A 44 -6.91 21.33 0.24
C GLY A 44 -7.45 20.70 -1.05
N ASN A 45 -6.65 19.89 -1.74
CA ASN A 45 -7.02 19.27 -3.00
C ASN A 45 -7.65 17.89 -2.78
N ALA A 46 -8.93 17.89 -2.41
CA ALA A 46 -9.73 16.71 -2.16
C ALA A 46 -9.73 15.70 -3.32
N ALA A 47 -9.82 16.19 -4.57
CA ALA A 47 -9.78 15.34 -5.76
C ALA A 47 -8.43 14.61 -5.92
N ALA A 48 -7.32 15.27 -5.58
CA ALA A 48 -6.02 14.62 -5.57
C ALA A 48 -5.90 13.57 -4.45
N VAL A 49 -6.47 13.83 -3.27
CA VAL A 49 -6.57 12.83 -2.19
C VAL A 49 -7.40 11.63 -2.64
N GLY A 50 -8.60 11.86 -3.17
CA GLY A 50 -9.49 10.82 -3.69
C GLY A 50 -8.83 9.91 -4.72
N LYS A 51 -8.02 10.47 -5.64
CA LYS A 51 -7.29 9.68 -6.66
C LYS A 51 -6.33 8.63 -6.08
N MET A 52 -5.89 8.77 -4.83
CA MET A 52 -4.99 7.82 -4.18
C MET A 52 -5.70 6.61 -3.58
N TYR A 53 -7.04 6.62 -3.52
CA TYR A 53 -7.85 5.53 -3.02
C TYR A 53 -8.36 4.63 -4.15
N THR A 54 -8.56 3.35 -3.83
CA THR A 54 -9.21 2.39 -4.72
C THR A 54 -10.72 2.63 -4.77
N ASP A 55 -11.38 2.06 -5.78
CA ASP A 55 -12.83 2.23 -5.96
C ASP A 55 -13.64 1.58 -4.83
N ASP A 56 -13.06 0.64 -4.10
CA ASP A 56 -13.63 -0.10 -2.95
C ASP A 56 -13.06 0.35 -1.59
N ALA A 57 -12.38 1.50 -1.53
CA ALA A 57 -11.80 2.01 -0.30
C ALA A 57 -12.84 2.24 0.81
N ALA A 58 -12.40 2.21 2.07
CA ALA A 58 -13.19 2.62 3.22
C ALA A 58 -12.43 3.64 4.05
N LEU A 59 -13.05 4.79 4.33
CA LEU A 59 -12.55 5.81 5.24
C LEU A 59 -13.35 5.77 6.54
N LEU A 60 -12.63 5.81 7.66
CA LEU A 60 -13.19 5.73 9.02
C LEU A 60 -12.84 7.03 9.77
N PRO A 61 -13.68 8.07 9.70
CA PRO A 61 -13.44 9.29 10.43
C PRO A 61 -13.62 9.06 11.93
N PRO A 62 -12.88 9.76 12.80
CA PRO A 62 -13.16 9.78 14.23
C PRO A 62 -14.63 10.16 14.48
N ASP A 63 -15.32 9.37 15.30
CA ASP A 63 -16.73 9.57 15.69
C ASP A 63 -17.75 9.65 14.53
N GLY A 64 -17.32 9.36 13.30
CA GLY A 64 -18.11 9.43 12.08
C GLY A 64 -18.65 8.08 11.62
N LYS A 65 -19.52 8.11 10.62
CA LYS A 65 -19.90 6.89 9.89
C LYS A 65 -18.77 6.48 8.96
N ARG A 66 -18.63 5.18 8.72
CA ARG A 66 -17.80 4.65 7.63
C ARG A 66 -18.24 5.25 6.29
N ILE A 67 -17.26 5.64 5.49
CA ILE A 67 -17.44 6.19 4.14
C ILE A 67 -16.85 5.20 3.15
N ASP A 68 -17.63 4.79 2.16
CA ASP A 68 -17.23 3.79 1.18
C ASP A 68 -16.95 4.42 -0.20
N GLY A 69 -15.96 3.83 -0.88
CA GLY A 69 -15.57 4.14 -2.24
C GLY A 69 -14.77 5.42 -2.41
N ARG A 70 -13.95 5.46 -3.48
CA ARG A 70 -13.11 6.60 -3.87
C ARG A 70 -13.86 7.94 -3.83
N LYS A 71 -15.07 7.96 -4.39
CA LYS A 71 -15.90 9.17 -4.46
C LYS A 71 -16.30 9.68 -3.07
N GLY A 72 -16.66 8.79 -2.15
CA GLY A 72 -16.97 9.17 -0.78
C GLY A 72 -15.74 9.73 -0.05
N VAL A 73 -14.56 9.18 -0.31
CA VAL A 73 -13.30 9.71 0.23
C VAL A 73 -13.00 11.10 -0.33
N GLU A 74 -13.19 11.32 -1.63
CA GLU A 74 -13.04 12.64 -2.24
C GLU A 74 -14.02 13.67 -1.67
N GLU A 75 -15.26 13.30 -1.41
CA GLU A 75 -16.26 14.21 -0.82
C GLU A 75 -16.02 14.54 0.66
N PHE A 76 -15.25 13.71 1.37
CA PHE A 76 -14.93 13.91 2.78
C PHE A 76 -13.80 14.91 3.01
N TRP A 77 -12.78 14.89 2.15
CA TRP A 77 -11.60 15.76 2.24
C TRP A 77 -11.83 17.12 1.58
#